data_AF-A0A956VSB6-F1
#
_entry.id   AF-A0A956VSB6-F1
#
_cell.length_a   1.000
_cell.length_b   1.000
_cell.length_c   1.000
_cell.angle_alpha   90.00
_cell.angle_beta   90.00
_cell.angle_gamma   90.00
#
_symmetry.space_group_name_H-M   'P 1'
#
loop_
_entity.id
_entity.type
_entity.pdbx_description
1 polymer ?
#
loop_
_entity_poly.entity_id
_entity_poly.type
_entity_poly.pdbx_seq_one_letter_code
_entity_poly.pdbx_strand_id
1 'polypeptide(L)'
;MIRRWRVPLLVAAMVAALASVGVANAATRDLGKLREFLLGAHALQEFGVIHGVDASSQESISAEAAEADPTALVTLAKGLTAKVVTASADAGANIDMMALWPNDTNPTYIIACNEQSPTEAGLQRINIATGAVATIVTGTSSCDPAHVTPWGTVIFAEEAGSSGGFYELINPLTTTGVSLNRETHTFSGGTGASNFAYRDAVGNLSFEGVAIFDNGVTYYGDENRPGSGTPGGAYFKFVPTNLWTGGAAITSLSQSPYASGTVYGLRLGRRSGNTDWGQGSNTGEGIWVDMTSHLPDLRAGAAAEKLTGYYRPEDLQVDLAAEAAGNVRVCGNNTGNEDFANWGEAICLTDGSIAAAAANSATPTVQLFVVGTSQLAMMDNMAYQSGLNVWYLQEDGEQKQGNNDIWACLEDGADE
;
A
#
# COMPACT_ATOMS: atom_id res chain seq x y z
N MET A 1 -19.04 9.06 82.95
CA MET A 1 -17.88 8.47 82.23
C MET A 1 -18.41 7.82 80.96
N ILE A 2 -17.81 8.15 79.80
CA ILE A 2 -17.84 7.42 78.51
C ILE A 2 -19.10 7.55 77.61
N ARG A 3 -19.07 8.60 76.77
CA ARG A 3 -19.11 8.63 75.28
C ARG A 3 -19.99 7.58 74.53
N ARG A 4 -21.01 8.06 73.81
CA ARG A 4 -21.49 7.46 72.55
C ARG A 4 -21.87 8.54 71.52
N TRP A 5 -20.88 8.94 70.74
CA TRP A 5 -21.03 9.48 69.39
C TRP A 5 -20.52 8.40 68.44
N ARG A 6 -21.29 8.01 67.41
CA ARG A 6 -20.86 7.34 66.15
C ARG A 6 -22.06 6.67 65.45
N VAL A 7 -22.96 7.46 64.83
CA VAL A 7 -23.86 6.93 63.78
C VAL A 7 -24.23 7.98 62.69
N PRO A 8 -23.30 8.79 62.13
CA PRO A 8 -23.62 9.34 60.80
C PRO A 8 -22.52 9.20 59.74
N LEU A 9 -21.41 8.50 60.02
CA LEU A 9 -20.30 8.38 59.06
C LEU A 9 -20.35 7.15 58.13
N LEU A 10 -21.19 6.14 58.44
CA LEU A 10 -21.29 4.93 57.63
C LEU A 10 -22.26 5.05 56.44
N VAL A 11 -23.22 5.98 56.50
CA VAL A 11 -24.21 6.15 55.41
C VAL A 11 -23.64 6.98 54.26
N ALA A 12 -22.82 8.00 54.55
CA ALA A 12 -22.18 8.81 53.52
C ALA A 12 -21.15 8.03 52.67
N ALA A 13 -20.44 7.07 53.27
CA ALA A 13 -19.47 6.23 52.57
C ALA A 13 -20.13 5.19 51.63
N MET A 14 -21.32 4.67 51.97
CA MET A 14 -22.06 3.76 51.09
C MET A 14 -22.71 4.47 49.91
N VAL A 15 -23.17 5.71 50.07
CA VAL A 15 -23.75 6.48 48.95
C VAL A 15 -22.67 6.92 47.95
N ALA A 16 -21.45 7.22 48.41
CA ALA A 16 -20.32 7.50 47.52
C ALA A 16 -19.84 6.24 46.76
N ALA A 17 -19.86 5.06 47.38
CA ALA A 17 -19.50 3.79 46.73
C ALA A 17 -20.56 3.30 45.73
N LEU A 18 -21.84 3.61 45.93
CA LEU A 18 -22.90 3.32 44.95
C LEU A 18 -22.91 4.33 43.78
N ALA A 19 -22.44 5.56 44.00
CA ALA A 19 -22.28 6.53 42.93
C ALA A 19 -21.09 6.21 42.02
N SER A 20 -19.99 5.65 42.55
CA SER A 20 -18.84 5.23 41.72
C SER A 20 -19.11 3.95 40.91
N VAL A 21 -19.98 3.05 41.39
CA VAL A 21 -20.46 1.90 40.60
C VAL A 21 -21.46 2.36 39.51
N GLY A 22 -22.21 3.45 39.75
CA GLY A 22 -23.17 4.00 38.79
C GLY A 22 -22.53 4.67 37.56
N VAL A 23 -21.38 5.33 37.72
CA VAL A 23 -20.66 5.96 36.59
C VAL A 23 -20.00 4.90 35.70
N ALA A 24 -19.50 3.81 36.29
CA ALA A 24 -19.04 2.65 35.52
C ALA A 24 -20.19 1.95 34.77
N ASN A 25 -21.43 2.00 35.29
CA ASN A 25 -22.58 1.33 34.68
C ASN A 25 -23.32 2.12 33.57
N ALA A 26 -22.95 3.38 33.35
CA ALA A 26 -23.56 4.22 32.30
C ALA A 26 -22.74 4.18 30.99
N ALA A 27 -21.42 4.08 31.09
CA ALA A 27 -20.55 3.82 29.93
C ALA A 27 -20.65 2.37 29.42
N THR A 28 -21.15 1.43 30.24
CA THR A 28 -21.29 0.01 29.87
C THR A 28 -22.62 -0.36 29.20
N ARG A 29 -23.53 0.60 28.94
CA ARG A 29 -24.80 0.30 28.26
C ARG A 29 -24.79 0.52 26.75
N ASP A 30 -23.79 1.22 26.25
CA ASP A 30 -23.64 1.52 24.82
C ASP A 30 -22.23 1.09 24.40
N LEU A 31 -22.15 -0.10 23.81
CA LEU A 31 -20.89 -0.69 23.35
C LEU A 31 -20.19 0.23 22.35
N GLY A 32 -20.94 0.94 21.50
CA GLY A 32 -20.39 1.90 20.54
C GLY A 32 -19.67 3.04 21.25
N LYS A 33 -20.31 3.65 22.25
CA LYS A 33 -19.67 4.70 23.06
C LYS A 33 -18.49 4.22 23.87
N LEU A 34 -18.52 2.98 24.37
CA LEU A 34 -17.36 2.39 25.03
C LEU A 34 -16.20 2.22 24.03
N ARG A 35 -16.47 1.72 22.82
CA ARG A 35 -15.47 1.60 21.75
C ARG A 35 -14.90 2.95 21.37
N GLU A 36 -15.73 3.95 21.09
CA GLU A 36 -15.30 5.33 20.80
C GLU A 36 -14.45 5.92 21.93
N PHE A 37 -14.86 5.73 23.18
CA PHE A 37 -14.10 6.19 24.34
C PHE A 37 -12.73 5.50 24.42
N LEU A 38 -12.67 4.18 24.23
CA LEU A 38 -11.41 3.43 24.26
C LEU A 38 -10.50 3.82 23.09
N LEU A 39 -11.04 3.94 21.87
CA LEU A 39 -10.30 4.43 20.70
C LEU A 39 -9.71 5.82 20.99
N GLY A 40 -10.50 6.75 21.52
CA GLY A 40 -10.01 8.08 21.89
C GLY A 40 -8.99 8.07 23.03
N ALA A 41 -9.18 7.22 24.04
CA ALA A 41 -8.28 7.14 25.21
C ALA A 41 -6.93 6.50 24.88
N HIS A 42 -6.88 5.63 23.87
CA HIS A 42 -5.68 4.90 23.44
C HIS A 42 -5.11 5.39 22.10
N ALA A 43 -5.69 6.43 21.49
CA ALA A 43 -5.36 6.84 20.13
C ALA A 43 -3.85 7.11 19.91
N LEU A 44 -3.21 7.78 20.87
CA LEU A 44 -1.79 8.10 20.75
C LEU A 44 -0.91 6.86 20.80
N GLN A 45 -1.32 5.86 21.59
CA GLN A 45 -0.57 4.62 21.77
C GLN A 45 -0.72 3.69 20.56
N GLU A 46 -1.92 3.59 19.99
CA GLU A 46 -2.23 2.63 18.92
C GLU A 46 -2.05 3.22 17.52
N PHE A 47 -2.29 4.53 17.35
CA PHE A 47 -2.32 5.20 16.04
C PHE A 47 -1.34 6.39 15.94
N GLY A 48 -0.61 6.73 17.01
CA GLY A 48 0.36 7.83 16.99
C GLY A 48 -0.25 9.23 16.91
N VAL A 49 -1.58 9.37 17.01
CA VAL A 49 -2.30 10.65 16.98
C VAL A 49 -3.07 10.90 18.27
N ILE A 50 -3.29 12.15 18.67
CA ILE A 50 -4.05 12.46 19.89
C ILE A 50 -5.53 12.07 19.72
N HIS A 51 -6.07 12.26 18.52
CA HIS A 51 -7.43 11.88 18.14
C HIS A 51 -7.54 11.91 16.61
N GLY A 52 -8.36 11.04 16.01
CA GLY A 52 -8.70 11.12 14.59
C GLY A 52 -9.43 12.41 14.21
N VAL A 53 -9.68 12.60 12.92
CA VAL A 53 -10.63 13.63 12.46
C VAL A 53 -12.05 13.25 12.92
N ASP A 54 -12.88 14.25 13.24
CA ASP A 54 -14.21 13.98 13.79
C ASP A 54 -15.20 13.49 12.70
N ALA A 55 -14.97 13.88 11.45
CA ALA A 55 -15.64 13.41 10.24
C ALA A 55 -14.78 13.74 9.00
N SER A 56 -15.03 13.05 7.89
CA SER A 56 -14.46 13.37 6.57
C SER A 56 -14.77 14.83 6.20
N SER A 57 -13.80 15.51 5.60
CA SER A 57 -14.03 16.87 5.10
C SER A 57 -15.03 16.83 3.93
N GLN A 58 -15.90 17.85 3.84
CA GLN A 58 -16.71 18.11 2.64
C GLN A 58 -16.32 19.43 1.97
N GLU A 59 -15.24 20.04 2.44
CA GLU A 59 -14.76 21.32 1.96
C GLU A 59 -13.77 21.10 0.82
N SER A 60 -13.97 21.81 -0.27
CA SER A 60 -12.98 21.95 -1.34
C SER A 60 -12.54 23.41 -1.40
N ILE A 61 -11.24 23.62 -1.61
CA ILE A 61 -10.66 24.96 -1.82
C ILE A 61 -10.40 25.21 -3.30
N SER A 62 -10.30 26.49 -3.70
CA SER A 62 -9.93 26.80 -5.09
C SER A 62 -8.45 26.50 -5.35
N ALA A 63 -8.09 26.32 -6.62
CA ALA A 63 -6.69 26.15 -7.02
C ALA A 63 -5.81 27.31 -6.53
N GLU A 64 -6.30 28.55 -6.60
CA GLU A 64 -5.56 29.72 -6.12
C GLU A 64 -5.33 29.70 -4.61
N ALA A 65 -6.31 29.21 -3.84
CA ALA A 65 -6.17 29.05 -2.40
C ALA A 65 -5.19 27.93 -2.04
N ALA A 66 -5.24 26.81 -2.77
CA ALA A 66 -4.31 25.69 -2.62
C ALA A 66 -2.86 26.10 -2.94
N GLU A 67 -2.65 26.85 -4.01
CA GLU A 67 -1.32 27.38 -4.40
C GLU A 67 -0.78 28.39 -3.36
N ALA A 68 -1.67 29.20 -2.76
CA ALA A 68 -1.27 30.16 -1.74
C ALA A 68 -0.91 29.50 -0.40
N ASP A 69 -1.61 28.41 -0.04
CA ASP A 69 -1.35 27.62 1.16
C ASP A 69 -1.68 26.13 0.92
N PRO A 70 -0.70 25.33 0.45
CA PRO A 70 -0.95 23.91 0.17
C PRO A 70 -1.30 23.10 1.43
N THR A 71 -1.05 23.62 2.65
CA THR A 71 -1.46 22.92 3.88
C THR A 71 -2.96 22.92 4.08
N ALA A 72 -3.70 23.82 3.41
CA ALA A 72 -5.15 23.87 3.43
C ALA A 72 -5.82 22.75 2.62
N LEU A 73 -5.06 21.96 1.84
CA LEU A 73 -5.57 20.80 1.10
C LEU A 73 -5.93 19.62 2.01
N VAL A 74 -5.40 19.58 3.23
CA VAL A 74 -5.56 18.43 4.13
C VAL A 74 -6.19 18.83 5.47
N THR A 75 -7.14 18.02 5.93
CA THR A 75 -7.62 18.07 7.31
C THR A 75 -6.83 17.07 8.13
N LEU A 76 -6.15 17.55 9.18
CA LEU A 76 -5.25 16.71 9.98
C LEU A 76 -5.93 16.18 11.24
N ALA A 77 -5.62 14.92 11.56
CA ALA A 77 -5.90 14.37 12.88
C ALA A 77 -5.26 15.20 14.00
N LYS A 78 -5.89 15.24 15.18
CA LYS A 78 -5.42 16.08 16.29
C LYS A 78 -4.03 15.62 16.74
N GLY A 79 -3.11 16.56 16.85
CA GLY A 79 -1.70 16.31 17.20
C GLY A 79 -0.76 16.23 16.01
N LEU A 80 -1.27 16.17 14.78
CA LEU A 80 -0.46 16.26 13.57
C LEU A 80 -0.28 17.71 13.12
N THR A 81 0.80 17.95 12.39
CA THR A 81 1.10 19.21 11.69
C THR A 81 1.62 18.90 10.30
N ALA A 82 1.18 19.64 9.28
CA ALA A 82 1.69 19.50 7.92
C ALA A 82 2.89 20.42 7.68
N LYS A 83 3.79 19.96 6.82
CA LYS A 83 4.85 20.77 6.22
C LYS A 83 4.84 20.51 4.72
N VAL A 84 4.74 21.56 3.93
CA VAL A 84 4.88 21.47 2.47
C VAL A 84 6.34 21.18 2.12
N VAL A 85 6.58 20.07 1.41
CA VAL A 85 7.93 19.73 0.91
C VAL A 85 8.24 20.50 -0.37
N THR A 86 7.30 20.52 -1.31
CA THR A 86 7.42 21.30 -2.55
C THR A 86 6.06 21.81 -3.01
N ALA A 87 6.06 23.00 -3.60
CA ALA A 87 4.99 23.58 -4.40
C ALA A 87 5.62 24.19 -5.68
N SER A 88 6.72 23.60 -6.13
CA SER A 88 7.43 24.08 -7.32
C SER A 88 6.60 23.82 -8.56
N ALA A 89 6.57 24.77 -9.48
CA ALA A 89 5.98 24.58 -10.82
C ALA A 89 6.70 23.51 -11.66
N ASP A 90 7.91 23.08 -11.23
CA ASP A 90 8.65 21.98 -11.85
C ASP A 90 8.18 20.59 -11.36
N ALA A 91 7.37 20.52 -10.31
CA ALA A 91 6.74 19.28 -9.87
C ALA A 91 5.71 18.81 -10.90
N GLY A 92 5.66 17.50 -11.15
CA GLY A 92 4.61 16.89 -11.96
C GLY A 92 3.24 17.23 -11.38
N ALA A 93 2.27 17.50 -12.25
CA ALA A 93 0.94 17.88 -11.79
C ALA A 93 0.05 16.68 -11.42
N ASN A 94 0.49 15.44 -11.69
CA ASN A 94 -0.14 14.21 -11.22
C ASN A 94 0.91 13.31 -10.54
N ILE A 95 1.55 13.84 -9.49
CA ILE A 95 2.47 13.03 -8.68
C ILE A 95 1.66 12.03 -7.88
N ASP A 96 2.02 10.77 -8.04
CA ASP A 96 1.44 9.66 -7.29
C ASP A 96 2.52 8.96 -6.45
N MET A 97 2.51 7.61 -6.37
CA MET A 97 3.30 6.86 -5.41
C MET A 97 4.75 7.32 -5.34
N MET A 98 5.23 7.32 -4.11
CA MET A 98 6.49 7.95 -3.77
C MET A 98 7.33 7.10 -2.84
N ALA A 99 8.62 7.10 -3.09
CA ALA A 99 9.61 6.40 -2.30
C ALA A 99 10.50 7.39 -1.54
N LEU A 100 10.64 7.18 -0.23
CA LEU A 100 11.57 7.92 0.61
C LEU A 100 13.00 7.43 0.38
N TRP A 101 13.90 8.32 -0.04
CA TRP A 101 15.27 7.98 -0.40
C TRP A 101 16.33 8.54 0.57
N PRO A 102 17.31 7.72 1.02
CA PRO A 102 17.54 6.32 0.65
C PRO A 102 16.70 5.30 1.44
N ASN A 103 15.94 5.76 2.43
CA ASN A 103 15.02 4.95 3.25
C ASN A 103 14.04 5.87 4.00
N ASP A 104 13.06 5.25 4.67
CA ASP A 104 12.04 5.89 5.50
C ASP A 104 12.55 6.51 6.81
N THR A 105 13.74 6.10 7.28
CA THR A 105 14.26 6.48 8.59
C THR A 105 14.96 7.84 8.57
N ASN A 106 15.75 8.11 7.53
CA ASN A 106 16.44 9.40 7.36
C ASN A 106 16.46 9.81 5.88
N PRO A 107 15.28 10.09 5.29
CA PRO A 107 15.20 10.47 3.90
C PRO A 107 15.77 11.87 3.66
N THR A 108 16.42 12.03 2.51
CA THR A 108 16.90 13.33 2.01
C THR A 108 16.18 13.74 0.72
N TYR A 109 15.58 12.78 0.04
CA TYR A 109 14.80 12.99 -1.17
C TYR A 109 13.51 12.16 -1.14
N ILE A 110 12.52 12.64 -1.87
CA ILE A 110 11.37 11.86 -2.34
C ILE A 110 11.66 11.50 -3.80
N ILE A 111 11.47 10.24 -4.18
CA ILE A 111 11.43 9.82 -5.58
C ILE A 111 9.98 9.54 -5.91
N ALA A 112 9.38 10.34 -6.77
CA ALA A 112 7.95 10.32 -7.02
C ALA A 112 7.68 9.95 -8.48
N CYS A 113 6.75 9.03 -8.69
CA CYS A 113 6.14 8.83 -9.99
C CYS A 113 5.24 10.01 -10.34
N ASN A 114 5.09 10.27 -11.63
CA ASN A 114 4.09 11.19 -12.15
C ASN A 114 3.34 10.48 -13.28
N GLU A 115 2.04 10.31 -13.09
CA GLU A 115 1.16 9.48 -13.92
C GLU A 115 0.71 10.13 -15.22
N GLN A 116 1.21 11.33 -15.50
CA GLN A 116 0.89 12.02 -16.74
C GLN A 116 1.41 11.24 -17.97
N SER A 117 1.12 11.80 -19.14
CA SER A 117 1.46 11.15 -20.39
C SER A 117 2.98 11.05 -20.61
N PRO A 118 3.43 10.25 -21.61
CA PRO A 118 4.85 10.09 -21.91
C PRO A 118 5.62 11.37 -22.27
N THR A 119 4.94 12.49 -22.52
CA THR A 119 5.61 13.76 -22.83
C THR A 119 6.04 14.55 -21.60
N GLU A 120 5.57 14.16 -20.42
CA GLU A 120 5.80 14.83 -19.15
C GLU A 120 6.87 14.09 -18.34
N ALA A 121 7.18 14.61 -17.15
CA ALA A 121 8.07 13.91 -16.22
C ALA A 121 7.44 12.56 -15.87
N GLY A 122 8.19 11.46 -15.97
CA GLY A 122 7.74 10.15 -15.54
C GLY A 122 8.12 9.88 -14.09
N LEU A 123 9.41 10.07 -13.78
CA LEU A 123 9.94 9.96 -12.43
C LEU A 123 10.69 11.24 -12.06
N GLN A 124 10.45 11.76 -10.88
CA GLN A 124 11.11 12.95 -10.36
C GLN A 124 11.81 12.66 -9.02
N ARG A 125 12.88 13.41 -8.74
CA ARG A 125 13.41 13.52 -7.38
C ARG A 125 13.11 14.90 -6.81
N ILE A 126 12.74 14.94 -5.55
CA ILE A 126 12.41 16.15 -4.80
C ILE A 126 13.30 16.18 -3.55
N ASN A 127 14.10 17.23 -3.37
CA ASN A 127 14.93 17.38 -2.17
C ASN A 127 14.05 17.80 -0.99
N ILE A 128 14.04 17.03 0.10
CA ILE A 128 13.15 17.28 1.25
C ILE A 128 13.50 18.58 1.99
N ALA A 129 14.77 18.96 2.00
CA ALA A 129 15.22 20.15 2.71
C ALA A 129 14.92 21.44 1.95
N THR A 130 15.01 21.42 0.61
CA THR A 130 14.92 22.61 -0.23
C THR A 130 13.66 22.68 -1.11
N GLY A 131 12.93 21.58 -1.27
CA GLY A 131 11.81 21.46 -2.21
C GLY A 131 12.20 21.42 -3.68
N ALA A 132 13.50 21.41 -4.00
CA ALA A 132 13.99 21.44 -5.38
C ALA A 132 13.65 20.13 -6.11
N VAL A 133 13.06 20.27 -7.30
CA VAL A 133 12.61 19.16 -8.14
C VAL A 133 13.58 18.97 -9.31
N ALA A 134 13.83 17.71 -9.69
CA ALA A 134 14.51 17.38 -10.93
C ALA A 134 13.91 16.13 -11.57
N THR A 135 13.60 16.23 -12.87
CA THR A 135 13.16 15.07 -13.66
C THR A 135 14.31 14.08 -13.83
N ILE A 136 14.06 12.84 -13.42
CA ILE A 136 14.97 11.70 -13.61
C ILE A 136 14.75 11.11 -15.01
N VAL A 137 13.51 10.73 -15.32
CA VAL A 137 13.14 10.13 -16.61
C VAL A 137 11.80 10.66 -17.11
N THR A 138 11.66 10.80 -18.43
CA THR A 138 10.40 11.01 -19.16
C THR A 138 10.09 9.78 -20.03
N GLY A 139 8.86 9.68 -20.52
CA GLY A 139 8.47 8.62 -21.47
C GLY A 139 7.72 7.44 -20.86
N THR A 140 7.42 7.45 -19.55
CA THR A 140 6.49 6.50 -18.92
C THR A 140 5.04 6.90 -19.22
N SER A 141 4.10 5.97 -19.10
CA SER A 141 2.66 6.23 -19.16
C SER A 141 2.04 5.74 -17.86
N SER A 142 1.37 6.62 -17.11
CA SER A 142 0.82 6.27 -15.79
C SER A 142 1.90 5.63 -14.92
N CYS A 143 2.95 6.39 -14.59
CA CYS A 143 4.04 5.87 -13.77
C CYS A 143 3.47 5.47 -12.41
N ASP A 144 3.53 4.17 -12.10
CA ASP A 144 3.27 3.62 -10.78
C ASP A 144 3.80 2.19 -10.71
N PRO A 145 4.33 1.67 -9.57
CA PRO A 145 4.63 2.34 -8.31
C PRO A 145 5.94 3.12 -8.36
N ALA A 146 6.36 3.69 -7.22
CA ALA A 146 7.76 3.96 -6.91
C ALA A 146 8.16 3.33 -5.56
N HIS A 147 9.17 2.44 -5.53
CA HIS A 147 9.60 1.75 -4.31
C HIS A 147 11.13 1.63 -4.19
N VAL A 148 11.69 1.77 -2.97
CA VAL A 148 13.12 1.51 -2.72
C VAL A 148 13.36 0.03 -2.45
N THR A 149 14.37 -0.57 -3.06
CA THR A 149 14.73 -1.97 -2.81
C THR A 149 15.70 -2.13 -1.63
N PRO A 150 15.71 -3.29 -0.95
CA PRO A 150 16.69 -3.64 0.08
C PRO A 150 18.15 -3.59 -0.37
N TRP A 151 18.41 -3.67 -1.69
CA TRP A 151 19.75 -3.61 -2.28
C TRP A 151 20.10 -2.24 -2.87
N GLY A 152 19.31 -1.20 -2.56
CA GLY A 152 19.66 0.20 -2.80
C GLY A 152 19.40 0.69 -4.22
N THR A 153 18.33 0.24 -4.84
CA THR A 153 17.79 0.76 -6.11
C THR A 153 16.37 1.29 -5.93
N VAL A 154 15.84 1.94 -6.96
CA VAL A 154 14.43 2.34 -7.04
C VAL A 154 13.75 1.50 -8.12
N ILE A 155 12.63 0.88 -7.79
CA ILE A 155 11.68 0.34 -8.76
C ILE A 155 10.69 1.42 -9.12
N PHE A 156 10.35 1.46 -10.41
CA PHE A 156 9.16 2.15 -10.88
C PHE A 156 8.55 1.38 -12.05
N ALA A 157 7.25 1.48 -12.26
CA ALA A 157 6.59 0.79 -13.37
C ALA A 157 5.55 1.68 -14.08
N GLU A 158 4.59 1.06 -14.75
CA GLU A 158 3.55 1.73 -15.52
C GLU A 158 2.21 1.00 -15.39
N GLU A 159 1.12 1.72 -15.16
CA GLU A 159 -0.25 1.23 -15.24
C GLU A 159 -0.76 1.14 -16.69
N ALA A 160 -0.03 0.45 -17.56
CA ALA A 160 -0.29 0.47 -19.01
C ALA A 160 -0.62 -0.92 -19.59
N GLY A 161 -1.29 -1.75 -18.80
CA GLY A 161 -1.77 -3.08 -19.17
C GLY A 161 -0.67 -3.98 -19.73
N SER A 162 -0.92 -4.65 -20.84
CA SER A 162 0.08 -5.52 -21.48
C SER A 162 1.33 -4.77 -21.99
N SER A 163 1.32 -3.43 -21.98
CA SER A 163 2.46 -2.57 -22.32
C SER A 163 3.12 -1.89 -21.12
N GLY A 164 2.61 -2.07 -19.90
CA GLY A 164 3.19 -1.46 -18.71
C GLY A 164 4.47 -2.19 -18.33
N GLY A 165 5.61 -1.50 -18.40
CA GLY A 165 6.90 -2.09 -18.11
C GLY A 165 7.31 -1.91 -16.65
N PHE A 166 8.06 -2.88 -16.12
CA PHE A 166 8.70 -2.80 -14.81
C PHE A 166 10.17 -2.38 -14.96
N TYR A 167 10.57 -1.31 -14.28
CA TYR A 167 11.89 -0.70 -14.44
C TYR A 167 12.62 -0.61 -13.10
N GLU A 168 13.95 -0.66 -13.17
CA GLU A 168 14.83 -0.47 -12.02
C GLU A 168 15.89 0.59 -12.30
N LEU A 169 16.05 1.50 -11.36
CA LEU A 169 16.99 2.61 -11.37
C LEU A 169 18.02 2.46 -10.25
N ILE A 170 19.30 2.41 -10.62
CA ILE A 170 20.42 2.57 -9.68
C ILE A 170 20.86 4.04 -9.63
N ASN A 171 21.42 4.50 -8.51
CA ASN A 171 21.98 5.85 -8.37
C ASN A 171 21.00 7.01 -8.74
N PRO A 172 19.79 7.08 -8.15
CA PRO A 172 18.77 8.07 -8.54
C PRO A 172 19.20 9.54 -8.38
N LEU A 173 20.19 9.82 -7.53
CA LEU A 173 20.67 11.19 -7.27
C LEU A 173 21.61 11.74 -8.35
N THR A 174 22.23 10.89 -9.18
CA THR A 174 23.14 11.31 -10.25
C THR A 174 22.57 11.12 -11.66
N THR A 175 21.35 10.58 -11.76
CA THR A 175 20.63 10.32 -13.02
C THR A 175 19.65 11.45 -13.31
N THR A 176 19.65 12.06 -14.49
CA THR A 176 18.72 13.18 -14.77
C THR A 176 18.44 13.37 -16.26
N GLY A 177 17.21 13.73 -16.59
CA GLY A 177 16.79 14.08 -17.96
C GLY A 177 16.92 12.94 -18.96
N VAL A 178 16.77 11.69 -18.51
CA VAL A 178 16.78 10.50 -19.37
C VAL A 178 15.41 10.34 -20.03
N SER A 179 15.35 9.73 -21.21
CA SER A 179 14.10 9.41 -21.90
C SER A 179 14.00 7.90 -22.12
N LEU A 180 12.84 7.34 -21.75
CA LEU A 180 12.43 5.97 -22.04
C LEU A 180 11.73 5.93 -23.41
N ASN A 181 12.16 5.01 -24.26
CA ASN A 181 11.34 4.55 -25.40
C ASN A 181 10.60 3.28 -24.97
N ARG A 182 9.27 3.39 -24.81
CA ARG A 182 8.41 2.29 -24.34
C ARG A 182 8.32 1.13 -25.32
N GLU A 183 8.44 1.37 -26.62
CA GLU A 183 8.36 0.31 -27.63
C GLU A 183 9.58 -0.62 -27.61
N THR A 184 10.74 -0.06 -27.27
CA THR A 184 12.02 -0.80 -27.26
C THR A 184 12.55 -1.05 -25.85
N HIS A 185 11.91 -0.50 -24.82
CA HIS A 185 12.37 -0.43 -23.44
C HIS A 185 13.82 0.06 -23.28
N THR A 186 14.22 1.02 -24.11
CA THR A 186 15.57 1.59 -24.11
C THR A 186 15.59 2.97 -23.49
N PHE A 187 16.60 3.23 -22.65
CA PHE A 187 16.85 4.52 -22.03
C PHE A 187 17.96 5.27 -22.77
N SER A 188 17.75 6.55 -23.04
CA SER A 188 18.71 7.38 -23.78
C SER A 188 18.64 8.85 -23.37
N GLY A 189 19.59 9.65 -23.84
CA GLY A 189 19.69 11.08 -23.47
C GLY A 189 20.08 11.28 -22.00
N GLY A 190 20.08 12.54 -21.56
CA GLY A 190 20.36 12.90 -20.17
C GLY A 190 21.74 12.45 -19.64
N THR A 191 21.84 12.41 -18.32
CA THR A 191 22.97 11.82 -17.59
C THR A 191 22.49 10.55 -16.88
N GLY A 192 23.26 9.47 -16.98
CA GLY A 192 22.96 8.22 -16.28
C GLY A 192 21.96 7.31 -16.98
N ALA A 193 21.79 7.39 -18.31
CA ALA A 193 20.90 6.48 -19.04
C ALA A 193 21.22 4.98 -18.84
N SER A 194 22.49 4.62 -18.59
CA SER A 194 22.91 3.26 -18.24
C SER A 194 22.54 2.82 -16.83
N ASN A 195 21.99 3.73 -16.01
CA ASN A 195 21.57 3.43 -14.64
C ASN A 195 20.15 2.84 -14.59
N PHE A 196 19.54 2.54 -15.73
CA PHE A 196 18.24 1.90 -15.81
C PHE A 196 18.33 0.49 -16.39
N ALA A 197 17.41 -0.37 -15.97
CA ALA A 197 17.12 -1.63 -16.61
C ALA A 197 15.61 -1.84 -16.69
N TYR A 198 15.14 -2.38 -17.81
CA TYR A 198 13.83 -3.01 -17.91
C TYR A 198 13.92 -4.44 -17.35
N ARG A 199 12.93 -4.83 -16.55
CA ARG A 199 12.88 -6.11 -15.82
C ARG A 199 11.82 -7.02 -16.44
N ASP A 200 12.08 -7.45 -17.66
CA ASP A 200 11.21 -8.33 -18.46
C ASP A 200 10.81 -9.63 -17.74
N ALA A 201 11.68 -10.15 -16.87
CA ALA A 201 11.40 -11.34 -16.07
C ALA A 201 10.23 -11.16 -15.08
N VAL A 202 9.84 -9.92 -14.75
CA VAL A 202 8.68 -9.62 -13.89
C VAL A 202 7.37 -9.58 -14.71
N GLY A 203 7.47 -9.35 -16.03
CA GLY A 203 6.33 -9.24 -16.95
C GLY A 203 5.76 -7.83 -17.06
N ASN A 204 4.66 -7.73 -17.80
CA ASN A 204 3.92 -6.51 -18.09
C ASN A 204 2.47 -6.62 -17.61
N LEU A 205 2.03 -5.60 -16.88
CA LEU A 205 0.70 -5.43 -16.29
C LEU A 205 0.37 -3.94 -16.19
N SER A 206 -0.81 -3.60 -15.66
CA SER A 206 -0.92 -2.29 -14.99
C SER A 206 -0.43 -2.47 -13.57
N PHE A 207 0.75 -1.96 -13.28
CA PHE A 207 1.33 -2.07 -11.95
C PHE A 207 0.87 -0.89 -11.11
N GLU A 208 0.17 -1.17 -10.01
CA GLU A 208 -0.06 -0.19 -8.95
C GLU A 208 1.00 -0.44 -7.86
N GLY A 209 0.68 -1.18 -6.79
CA GLY A 209 1.65 -1.50 -5.75
C GLY A 209 2.57 -2.70 -5.99
N VAL A 210 3.68 -2.68 -5.23
CA VAL A 210 4.63 -3.80 -5.11
C VAL A 210 5.03 -4.01 -3.65
N ALA A 211 4.88 -5.24 -3.17
CA ALA A 211 5.41 -5.65 -1.87
C ALA A 211 6.72 -6.41 -2.06
N ILE A 212 7.84 -5.77 -1.71
CA ILE A 212 9.19 -6.28 -1.92
C ILE A 212 9.77 -6.78 -0.59
N PHE A 213 10.03 -8.09 -0.47
CA PHE A 213 10.73 -8.66 0.68
C PHE A 213 12.24 -8.45 0.57
N ASP A 214 12.93 -8.52 1.72
CA ASP A 214 14.39 -8.36 1.83
C ASP A 214 15.20 -9.22 0.85
N ASN A 215 14.73 -10.43 0.54
CA ASN A 215 15.42 -11.36 -0.37
C ASN A 215 15.09 -11.15 -1.86
N GLY A 216 14.23 -10.20 -2.20
CA GLY A 216 13.77 -9.89 -3.55
C GLY A 216 12.54 -10.66 -4.02
N VAL A 217 11.98 -11.57 -3.22
CA VAL A 217 10.64 -12.11 -3.50
C VAL A 217 9.65 -10.95 -3.49
N THR A 218 8.85 -10.83 -4.54
CA THR A 218 7.98 -9.66 -4.75
C THR A 218 6.56 -10.10 -5.06
N TYR A 219 5.58 -9.46 -4.44
CA TYR A 219 4.17 -9.64 -4.73
C TYR A 219 3.61 -8.36 -5.35
N TYR A 220 2.72 -8.50 -6.33
CA TYR A 220 2.19 -7.36 -7.08
C TYR A 220 0.82 -7.70 -7.69
N GLY A 221 0.03 -6.67 -7.98
CA GLY A 221 -1.28 -6.78 -8.60
C GLY A 221 -1.26 -6.43 -10.09
N ASP A 222 -2.41 -6.64 -10.74
CA ASP A 222 -2.73 -6.07 -12.05
C ASP A 222 -3.91 -5.11 -11.88
N GLU A 223 -3.68 -3.81 -11.98
CA GLU A 223 -4.71 -2.76 -11.85
C GLU A 223 -5.65 -2.82 -13.06
N ASN A 224 -6.68 -3.67 -12.93
CA ASN A 224 -7.56 -4.03 -14.04
C ASN A 224 -8.97 -4.34 -13.56
N ARG A 225 -9.96 -3.65 -14.14
CA ARG A 225 -11.38 -3.88 -13.84
C ARG A 225 -11.92 -5.11 -14.57
N PRO A 226 -12.87 -5.86 -13.97
CA PRO A 226 -13.59 -6.91 -14.69
C PRO A 226 -14.37 -6.32 -15.86
N GLY A 227 -14.47 -7.08 -16.96
CA GLY A 227 -15.15 -6.60 -18.17
C GLY A 227 -15.58 -7.72 -19.10
N SER A 228 -16.81 -7.66 -19.61
CA SER A 228 -17.35 -8.61 -20.61
C SER A 228 -17.22 -10.10 -20.25
N GLY A 229 -17.29 -10.43 -18.95
CA GLY A 229 -17.15 -11.80 -18.44
C GLY A 229 -15.70 -12.23 -18.17
N THR A 230 -14.71 -11.38 -18.46
CA THR A 230 -13.33 -11.54 -18.00
C THR A 230 -13.24 -11.07 -16.54
N PRO A 231 -12.61 -11.85 -15.64
CA PRO A 231 -12.27 -11.39 -14.29
C PRO A 231 -11.43 -10.09 -14.35
N GLY A 232 -11.41 -9.34 -13.25
CA GLY A 232 -10.47 -8.22 -13.12
C GLY A 232 -9.04 -8.71 -12.83
N GLY A 233 -8.24 -7.84 -12.24
CA GLY A 233 -6.83 -8.07 -11.96
C GLY A 233 -6.54 -9.25 -11.04
N ALA A 234 -5.43 -9.95 -11.29
CA ALA A 234 -4.95 -11.02 -10.43
C ALA A 234 -3.71 -10.58 -9.65
N TYR A 235 -3.40 -11.28 -8.56
CA TYR A 235 -2.12 -11.12 -7.86
C TYR A 235 -1.08 -12.09 -8.38
N PHE A 236 0.16 -11.62 -8.41
CA PHE A 236 1.33 -12.32 -8.88
C PHE A 236 2.42 -12.34 -7.81
N LYS A 237 3.35 -13.26 -8.01
CA LYS A 237 4.54 -13.45 -7.18
C LYS A 237 5.74 -13.65 -8.10
N PHE A 238 6.75 -12.82 -7.96
CA PHE A 238 8.04 -13.00 -8.60
C PHE A 238 9.04 -13.60 -7.60
N VAL A 239 9.74 -14.65 -8.03
CA VAL A 239 10.83 -15.29 -7.28
C VAL A 239 12.13 -15.11 -8.05
N PRO A 240 13.11 -14.35 -7.51
CA PRO A 240 14.42 -14.21 -8.12
C PRO A 240 15.14 -15.54 -8.28
N THR A 241 15.88 -15.71 -9.38
CA THR A 241 16.83 -16.83 -9.53
C THR A 241 17.97 -16.70 -8.51
N ASN A 242 18.41 -15.46 -8.27
CA ASN A 242 19.43 -15.13 -7.28
C ASN A 242 18.80 -14.21 -6.24
N LEU A 243 18.51 -14.75 -5.07
CA LEU A 243 17.98 -13.98 -3.94
C LEU A 243 19.02 -12.98 -3.42
N TRP A 244 18.55 -11.82 -2.96
CA TRP A 244 19.38 -10.94 -2.16
C TRP A 244 19.64 -11.57 -0.80
N THR A 245 20.89 -11.54 -0.34
CA THR A 245 21.31 -12.12 0.93
C THR A 245 21.76 -11.07 1.95
N GLY A 246 21.41 -9.80 1.68
CA GLY A 246 21.88 -8.65 2.45
C GLY A 246 23.29 -8.18 2.05
N GLY A 247 23.70 -7.05 2.62
CA GLY A 247 25.05 -6.50 2.43
C GLY A 247 25.04 -5.07 1.90
N ALA A 248 26.14 -4.67 1.26
CA ALA A 248 26.26 -3.35 0.65
C ALA A 248 25.34 -3.24 -0.58
N ALA A 249 24.82 -2.04 -0.85
CA ALA A 249 24.04 -1.77 -2.05
C ALA A 249 24.77 -2.23 -3.32
N ILE A 250 24.01 -2.70 -4.31
CA ILE A 250 24.58 -3.15 -5.57
C ILE A 250 25.26 -1.98 -6.30
N THR A 251 26.24 -2.30 -7.14
CA THR A 251 26.98 -1.33 -7.96
C THR A 251 26.73 -1.52 -9.45
N SER A 252 26.05 -2.61 -9.83
CA SER A 252 25.61 -2.91 -11.19
C SER A 252 24.23 -3.54 -11.16
N LEU A 253 23.35 -3.12 -12.09
CA LEU A 253 22.01 -3.66 -12.26
C LEU A 253 21.98 -5.15 -12.61
N SER A 254 23.09 -5.73 -13.07
CA SER A 254 23.23 -7.18 -13.28
C SER A 254 23.32 -7.98 -11.98
N GLN A 255 23.51 -7.33 -10.83
CA GLN A 255 23.52 -7.94 -9.50
C GLN A 255 22.14 -7.97 -8.85
N SER A 256 21.17 -7.26 -9.43
CA SER A 256 19.82 -7.16 -8.89
C SER A 256 19.11 -8.52 -8.95
N PRO A 257 18.36 -8.89 -7.89
CA PRO A 257 17.41 -10.01 -7.92
C PRO A 257 16.42 -9.96 -9.09
N TYR A 258 16.02 -8.77 -9.56
CA TYR A 258 15.11 -8.63 -10.71
C TYR A 258 15.76 -8.93 -12.06
N ALA A 259 17.07 -9.18 -12.13
CA ALA A 259 17.74 -9.48 -13.39
C ALA A 259 17.26 -10.81 -14.01
N SER A 260 16.72 -11.74 -13.21
CA SER A 260 16.13 -13.00 -13.69
C SER A 260 15.33 -13.70 -12.59
N GLY A 261 14.27 -14.41 -12.94
CA GLY A 261 13.44 -15.14 -11.98
C GLY A 261 12.29 -15.87 -12.63
N THR A 262 11.32 -16.25 -11.81
CA THR A 262 10.11 -16.97 -12.21
C THR A 262 8.90 -16.22 -11.68
N VAL A 263 7.88 -16.03 -12.52
CA VAL A 263 6.61 -15.41 -12.14
C VAL A 263 5.57 -16.49 -11.90
N TYR A 264 4.80 -16.32 -10.84
CA TYR A 264 3.65 -17.12 -10.52
C TYR A 264 2.40 -16.26 -10.38
N GLY A 265 1.25 -16.81 -10.78
CA GLY A 265 -0.05 -16.21 -10.63
C GLY A 265 -0.86 -16.90 -9.54
N LEU A 266 -1.60 -16.14 -8.74
CA LEU A 266 -2.44 -16.67 -7.67
C LEU A 266 -3.71 -17.31 -8.23
N ARG A 267 -3.98 -18.57 -7.87
CA ARG A 267 -5.27 -19.21 -8.11
C ARG A 267 -5.78 -19.87 -6.83
N LEU A 268 -6.84 -19.30 -6.28
CA LEU A 268 -7.52 -19.79 -5.08
C LEU A 268 -8.55 -20.88 -5.43
N GLY A 269 -8.80 -21.76 -4.47
CA GLY A 269 -9.59 -22.98 -4.65
C GLY A 269 -8.69 -24.20 -4.62
N ARG A 270 -8.74 -24.92 -3.50
CA ARG A 270 -7.88 -26.08 -3.22
C ARG A 270 -8.63 -27.42 -3.15
N ARG A 271 -9.96 -27.39 -3.07
CA ARG A 271 -10.76 -28.61 -2.95
C ARG A 271 -10.64 -29.43 -4.23
N SER A 272 -10.76 -30.75 -4.06
CA SER A 272 -10.82 -31.69 -5.19
C SER A 272 -9.59 -31.65 -6.10
N GLY A 273 -8.41 -31.33 -5.56
CA GLY A 273 -7.17 -31.25 -6.34
C GLY A 273 -7.02 -29.92 -7.09
N ASN A 274 -7.41 -28.81 -6.43
CA ASN A 274 -7.35 -27.46 -6.97
C ASN A 274 -8.25 -27.24 -8.20
N THR A 275 -9.47 -27.80 -8.19
CA THR A 275 -10.42 -27.69 -9.32
C THR A 275 -11.63 -26.83 -9.00
N ASP A 276 -11.78 -26.37 -7.77
CA ASP A 276 -12.88 -25.50 -7.30
C ASP A 276 -12.49 -24.01 -7.32
N TRP A 277 -11.71 -23.60 -8.32
CA TRP A 277 -11.38 -22.21 -8.56
C TRP A 277 -12.50 -21.49 -9.34
N GLY A 278 -12.51 -20.16 -9.27
CA GLY A 278 -13.45 -19.29 -9.99
C GLY A 278 -14.31 -18.44 -9.05
N GLN A 279 -15.46 -17.97 -9.57
CA GLN A 279 -16.37 -17.13 -8.79
C GLN A 279 -16.83 -17.88 -7.52
N GLY A 280 -16.65 -17.24 -6.36
CA GLY A 280 -16.92 -17.83 -5.05
C GLY A 280 -15.70 -18.41 -4.33
N SER A 281 -14.53 -18.45 -4.99
CA SER A 281 -13.23 -18.83 -4.40
C SER A 281 -12.26 -17.65 -4.50
N ASN A 282 -12.60 -16.51 -3.89
CA ASN A 282 -11.77 -15.29 -3.86
C ASN A 282 -11.04 -15.07 -2.52
N THR A 283 -11.20 -16.00 -1.58
CA THR A 283 -10.45 -16.07 -0.31
C THR A 283 -10.13 -17.53 0.01
N GLY A 284 -9.32 -17.77 1.04
CA GLY A 284 -8.88 -19.08 1.48
C GLY A 284 -7.59 -19.55 0.82
N GLU A 285 -7.34 -20.86 0.87
CA GLU A 285 -6.12 -21.46 0.32
C GLU A 285 -6.12 -21.55 -1.22
N GLY A 286 -4.95 -21.45 -1.82
CA GLY A 286 -4.75 -21.59 -3.25
C GLY A 286 -3.45 -22.25 -3.65
N ILE A 287 -3.04 -21.96 -4.89
CA ILE A 287 -1.77 -22.38 -5.47
C ILE A 287 -1.13 -21.22 -6.26
N TRP A 288 0.17 -21.33 -6.43
CA TRP A 288 0.96 -20.52 -7.36
C TRP A 288 1.07 -21.25 -8.70
N VAL A 289 0.49 -20.69 -9.76
CA VAL A 289 0.57 -21.22 -11.13
C VAL A 289 1.76 -20.58 -11.83
N ASP A 290 2.66 -21.35 -12.44
CA ASP A 290 3.81 -20.81 -13.18
C ASP A 290 3.32 -20.05 -14.43
N MET A 291 3.71 -18.77 -14.52
CA MET A 291 3.29 -17.85 -15.58
C MET A 291 4.40 -17.54 -16.58
N THR A 292 5.57 -18.18 -16.47
CA THR A 292 6.76 -17.85 -17.27
C THR A 292 6.52 -18.00 -18.77
N SER A 293 5.67 -18.96 -19.18
CA SER A 293 5.30 -19.15 -20.60
C SER A 293 4.40 -18.06 -21.17
N HIS A 294 3.89 -17.17 -20.32
CA HIS A 294 3.01 -16.06 -20.70
C HIS A 294 3.75 -14.71 -20.70
N LEU A 295 5.05 -14.67 -20.38
CA LEU A 295 5.81 -13.44 -20.43
C LEU A 295 5.94 -12.88 -21.87
N PRO A 296 5.93 -11.55 -22.05
CA PRO A 296 5.76 -10.55 -21.00
C PRO A 296 4.29 -10.29 -20.61
N ASP A 297 3.31 -10.67 -21.44
CA ASP A 297 1.88 -10.35 -21.22
C ASP A 297 1.21 -11.26 -20.18
N LEU A 298 1.35 -10.90 -18.91
CA LEU A 298 0.78 -11.65 -17.80
C LEU A 298 -0.74 -11.52 -17.73
N ARG A 299 -1.35 -10.45 -18.25
CA ARG A 299 -2.80 -10.24 -18.24
C ARG A 299 -3.52 -11.27 -19.13
N ALA A 300 -3.00 -11.51 -20.33
CA ALA A 300 -3.49 -12.58 -21.20
C ALA A 300 -3.32 -13.96 -20.54
N GLY A 301 -2.16 -14.19 -19.90
CA GLY A 301 -1.88 -15.40 -19.14
C GLY A 301 -2.87 -15.63 -18.00
N ALA A 302 -3.21 -14.58 -17.24
CA ALA A 302 -4.12 -14.66 -16.10
C ALA A 302 -5.49 -15.20 -16.51
N ALA A 303 -6.03 -14.69 -17.62
CA ALA A 303 -7.29 -15.15 -18.17
C ALA A 303 -7.23 -16.58 -18.72
N ALA A 304 -6.09 -16.98 -19.30
CA ALA A 304 -5.86 -18.32 -19.82
C ALA A 304 -5.78 -19.36 -18.69
N GLU A 305 -5.01 -19.06 -17.64
CA GLU A 305 -4.77 -19.93 -16.48
C GLU A 305 -5.86 -19.85 -15.41
N LYS A 306 -6.87 -18.99 -15.61
CA LYS A 306 -8.00 -18.84 -14.69
C LYS A 306 -7.54 -18.46 -13.28
N LEU A 307 -6.61 -17.52 -13.21
CA LEU A 307 -6.18 -16.93 -11.95
C LEU A 307 -7.36 -16.28 -11.23
N THR A 308 -7.24 -16.14 -9.91
CA THR A 308 -8.26 -15.45 -9.11
C THR A 308 -8.21 -13.97 -9.43
N GLY A 309 -9.26 -13.48 -10.09
CA GLY A 309 -9.43 -12.06 -10.37
C GLY A 309 -10.17 -11.36 -9.24
N TYR A 310 -9.70 -10.17 -8.88
CA TYR A 310 -10.31 -9.22 -7.97
C TYR A 310 -10.89 -8.06 -8.77
N TYR A 311 -11.56 -7.11 -8.11
CA TYR A 311 -12.20 -6.03 -8.85
C TYR A 311 -11.17 -5.10 -9.49
N ARG A 312 -10.19 -4.61 -8.73
CA ARG A 312 -9.07 -3.80 -9.24
C ARG A 312 -7.97 -3.75 -8.17
N PRO A 313 -7.01 -4.69 -8.19
CA PRO A 313 -5.86 -4.66 -7.29
C PRO A 313 -5.11 -3.33 -7.40
N GLU A 314 -4.88 -2.70 -6.25
CA GLU A 314 -4.14 -1.44 -6.11
C GLU A 314 -2.82 -1.68 -5.36
N ASP A 315 -2.46 -0.79 -4.43
CA ASP A 315 -1.23 -0.85 -3.68
C ASP A 315 -1.11 -2.10 -2.79
N LEU A 316 0.13 -2.55 -2.59
CA LEU A 316 0.51 -3.68 -1.74
C LEU A 316 1.65 -3.30 -0.80
N GLN A 317 1.54 -3.74 0.44
CA GLN A 317 2.54 -3.49 1.45
C GLN A 317 2.88 -4.76 2.23
N VAL A 318 4.18 -4.94 2.50
CA VAL A 318 4.69 -6.01 3.36
C VAL A 318 4.29 -5.73 4.81
N ASP A 319 3.77 -6.75 5.49
CA ASP A 319 3.67 -6.76 6.94
C ASP A 319 5.08 -6.94 7.52
N LEU A 320 5.68 -5.83 7.95
CA LEU A 320 7.06 -5.82 8.46
C LEU A 320 7.20 -6.60 9.78
N ALA A 321 6.13 -6.79 10.55
CA ALA A 321 6.18 -7.61 11.76
C ALA A 321 6.22 -9.10 11.40
N ALA A 322 5.43 -9.53 10.42
CA ALA A 322 5.49 -10.89 9.88
C ALA A 322 6.84 -11.18 9.20
N GLU A 323 7.36 -10.23 8.42
CA GLU A 323 8.68 -10.34 7.78
C GLU A 323 9.79 -10.49 8.83
N ALA A 324 9.77 -9.66 9.89
CA ALA A 324 10.71 -9.77 11.01
C ALA A 324 10.61 -11.12 11.74
N ALA A 325 9.44 -11.76 11.72
CA ALA A 325 9.23 -13.12 12.23
C ALA A 325 9.62 -14.24 11.24
N GLY A 326 10.13 -13.88 10.05
CA GLY A 326 10.55 -14.82 9.00
C GLY A 326 9.41 -15.36 8.13
N ASN A 327 8.23 -14.73 8.16
CA ASN A 327 7.03 -15.15 7.46
C ASN A 327 6.66 -14.18 6.34
N VAL A 328 6.00 -14.71 5.32
CA VAL A 328 5.36 -13.88 4.30
C VAL A 328 3.96 -13.54 4.76
N ARG A 329 3.71 -12.25 4.92
CA ARG A 329 2.38 -11.65 4.91
C ARG A 329 2.44 -10.33 4.16
N VAL A 330 1.54 -10.19 3.19
CA VAL A 330 1.38 -9.00 2.36
C VAL A 330 -0.07 -8.63 2.39
N CYS A 331 -0.39 -7.36 2.58
CA CYS A 331 -1.75 -6.88 2.40
C CYS A 331 -1.82 -5.99 1.17
N GLY A 332 -2.95 -6.00 0.50
CA GLY A 332 -3.17 -5.20 -0.70
C GLY A 332 -4.61 -4.77 -0.81
N ASN A 333 -4.79 -3.58 -1.39
CA ASN A 333 -6.10 -3.01 -1.63
C ASN A 333 -6.68 -3.51 -2.95
N ASN A 334 -8.01 -3.56 -3.00
CA ASN A 334 -8.78 -3.75 -4.21
C ASN A 334 -9.82 -2.64 -4.25
N THR A 335 -9.60 -1.63 -5.09
CA THR A 335 -10.57 -0.55 -5.29
C THR A 335 -11.89 -1.09 -5.80
N GLY A 336 -12.98 -0.43 -5.43
CA GLY A 336 -14.32 -0.78 -5.86
C GLY A 336 -14.85 0.06 -7.03
N ASN A 337 -16.17 0.22 -7.02
CA ASN A 337 -16.91 1.22 -7.75
C ASN A 337 -18.13 1.65 -6.92
N GLU A 338 -18.01 2.81 -6.30
CA GLU A 338 -19.00 3.38 -5.39
C GLU A 338 -20.35 3.70 -6.06
N ASP A 339 -20.39 4.01 -7.37
CA ASP A 339 -21.66 4.24 -8.09
C ASP A 339 -22.59 3.02 -8.04
N PHE A 340 -22.01 1.83 -7.79
CA PHE A 340 -22.74 0.56 -7.71
C PHE A 340 -22.65 -0.10 -6.33
N ALA A 341 -22.29 0.66 -5.29
CA ALA A 341 -22.12 0.17 -3.92
C ALA A 341 -21.13 -1.01 -3.80
N ASN A 342 -20.17 -1.09 -4.72
CA ASN A 342 -18.97 -1.89 -4.54
C ASN A 342 -17.92 -0.97 -3.91
N TRP A 343 -17.68 -1.08 -2.62
CA TRP A 343 -16.80 -0.13 -1.93
C TRP A 343 -15.32 -0.55 -1.95
N GLY A 344 -15.01 -1.73 -2.50
CA GLY A 344 -13.65 -2.29 -2.46
C GLY A 344 -13.37 -3.09 -1.19
N GLU A 345 -12.15 -3.60 -1.08
CA GLU A 345 -11.68 -4.42 0.04
C GLU A 345 -10.15 -4.41 0.14
N ALA A 346 -9.63 -4.43 1.37
CA ALA A 346 -8.25 -4.79 1.65
C ALA A 346 -8.19 -6.28 2.00
N ILE A 347 -7.25 -7.00 1.40
CA ILE A 347 -6.99 -8.41 1.69
C ILE A 347 -5.57 -8.59 2.21
N CYS A 348 -5.34 -9.67 2.95
CA CYS A 348 -4.00 -10.09 3.31
C CYS A 348 -3.74 -11.51 2.81
N LEU A 349 -2.61 -11.67 2.13
CA LEU A 349 -2.05 -12.92 1.63
C LEU A 349 -0.93 -13.38 2.56
N THR A 350 -0.97 -14.64 2.95
CA THR A 350 0.14 -15.33 3.62
C THR A 350 0.72 -16.39 2.70
N ASP A 351 2.04 -16.58 2.72
CA ASP A 351 2.75 -17.57 1.89
C ASP A 351 3.81 -18.34 2.68
N GLY A 352 3.46 -18.74 3.91
CA GLY A 352 4.35 -19.48 4.80
C GLY A 352 5.59 -18.68 5.22
N SER A 353 6.73 -19.38 5.39
CA SER A 353 8.01 -18.71 5.67
C SER A 353 8.59 -18.06 4.41
N ILE A 354 9.41 -17.01 4.57
CA ILE A 354 10.14 -16.36 3.46
C ILE A 354 10.95 -17.38 2.64
N ALA A 355 11.56 -18.37 3.31
CA ALA A 355 12.29 -19.44 2.64
C ALA A 355 11.38 -20.37 1.82
N ALA A 356 10.20 -20.70 2.35
CA ALA A 356 9.22 -21.54 1.65
C ALA A 356 8.62 -20.82 0.44
N ALA A 357 8.34 -19.51 0.56
CA ALA A 357 7.91 -18.66 -0.53
C ALA A 357 8.97 -18.58 -1.64
N ALA A 358 10.24 -18.34 -1.30
CA ALA A 358 11.35 -18.31 -2.25
C ALA A 358 11.59 -19.67 -2.93
N ALA A 359 11.30 -20.79 -2.27
CA ALA A 359 11.33 -22.12 -2.88
C ALA A 359 10.04 -22.48 -3.64
N ASN A 360 9.06 -21.57 -3.68
CA ASN A 360 7.71 -21.78 -4.17
C ASN A 360 7.05 -23.09 -3.66
N SER A 361 7.23 -23.39 -2.39
CA SER A 361 6.74 -24.62 -1.73
C SER A 361 5.66 -24.36 -0.69
N ALA A 362 5.36 -23.10 -0.40
CA ALA A 362 4.28 -22.69 0.47
C ALA A 362 2.91 -22.84 -0.20
N THR A 363 1.86 -22.89 0.62
CA THR A 363 0.46 -22.79 0.17
C THR A 363 -0.01 -21.37 0.46
N PRO A 364 -0.34 -20.56 -0.57
CA PRO A 364 -0.84 -19.22 -0.33
C PRO A 364 -2.23 -19.28 0.28
N THR A 365 -2.51 -18.37 1.22
CA THR A 365 -3.84 -18.20 1.82
C THR A 365 -4.20 -16.73 1.83
N VAL A 366 -5.40 -16.40 1.35
CA VAL A 366 -5.93 -15.03 1.33
C VAL A 366 -7.07 -14.89 2.32
N GLN A 367 -7.09 -13.79 3.08
CA GLN A 367 -8.18 -13.42 3.96
C GLN A 367 -8.57 -11.96 3.74
N LEU A 368 -9.83 -11.63 3.99
CA LEU A 368 -10.26 -10.24 4.08
C LEU A 368 -9.61 -9.62 5.32
N PHE A 369 -9.08 -8.41 5.16
CA PHE A 369 -8.57 -7.61 6.26
C PHE A 369 -9.58 -6.51 6.60
N VAL A 370 -9.93 -5.69 5.62
CA VAL A 370 -10.93 -4.62 5.76
C VAL A 370 -11.88 -4.69 4.58
N VAL A 371 -13.19 -4.70 4.84
CA VAL A 371 -14.20 -4.64 3.78
C VAL A 371 -14.68 -3.22 3.66
N GLY A 372 -14.73 -2.71 2.43
CA GLY A 372 -15.21 -1.37 2.16
C GLY A 372 -16.67 -1.17 2.56
N THR A 373 -17.00 0.06 2.90
CA THR A 373 -18.35 0.54 3.23
C THR A 373 -18.60 1.85 2.49
N SER A 374 -19.80 2.42 2.61
CA SER A 374 -20.03 3.76 2.05
C SER A 374 -19.19 4.87 2.72
N GLN A 375 -18.49 4.59 3.82
CA GLN A 375 -17.61 5.54 4.51
C GLN A 375 -16.12 5.26 4.27
N LEU A 376 -15.77 4.00 3.98
CA LEU A 376 -14.42 3.56 3.62
C LEU A 376 -14.53 2.89 2.26
N ALA A 377 -14.30 3.64 1.20
CA ALA A 377 -14.56 3.26 -0.17
C ALA A 377 -13.33 3.49 -1.03
N MET A 378 -13.16 2.66 -2.06
CA MET A 378 -12.14 2.87 -3.09
C MET A 378 -10.73 2.98 -2.47
N MET A 379 -10.42 2.07 -1.53
CA MET A 379 -9.09 1.99 -0.92
C MET A 379 -8.05 1.77 -2.01
N ASP A 380 -7.02 2.60 -2.00
CA ASP A 380 -5.99 2.66 -3.03
C ASP A 380 -4.59 2.43 -2.44
N ASN A 381 -3.89 3.48 -1.97
CA ASN A 381 -2.57 3.30 -1.36
C ASN A 381 -2.65 2.64 0.04
N MET A 382 -1.58 1.94 0.41
CA MET A 382 -1.45 1.26 1.69
C MET A 382 -0.06 1.44 2.31
N ALA A 383 0.00 1.68 3.62
CA ALA A 383 1.27 1.70 4.35
C ALA A 383 1.17 0.93 5.68
N TYR A 384 2.27 0.33 6.10
CA TYR A 384 2.38 -0.37 7.38
C TYR A 384 3.40 0.31 8.28
N GLN A 385 3.01 0.60 9.52
CA GLN A 385 3.90 1.20 10.52
C GLN A 385 4.26 0.17 11.60
N SER A 386 5.43 -0.45 11.46
CA SER A 386 5.93 -1.54 12.33
C SER A 386 6.02 -1.21 13.82
N GLY A 387 6.31 0.05 14.17
CA GLY A 387 6.41 0.46 15.57
C GLY A 387 5.06 0.45 16.32
N LEU A 388 3.96 0.57 15.59
CA LEU A 388 2.59 0.60 16.14
C LEU A 388 1.76 -0.62 15.70
N ASN A 389 2.21 -1.37 14.71
CA ASN A 389 1.46 -2.44 14.04
C ASN A 389 0.11 -1.97 13.48
N VAL A 390 0.11 -0.77 12.88
CA VAL A 390 -1.06 -0.14 12.26
C VAL A 390 -0.88 -0.12 10.75
N TRP A 391 -1.98 -0.37 10.05
CA TRP A 391 -2.12 -0.21 8.60
C TRP A 391 -2.80 1.13 8.32
N TYR A 392 -2.25 1.89 7.38
CA TYR A 392 -2.90 3.07 6.82
C TYR A 392 -3.44 2.72 5.45
N LEU A 393 -4.74 2.98 5.22
CA LEU A 393 -5.40 2.87 3.94
C LEU A 393 -5.81 4.27 3.48
N GLN A 394 -5.40 4.67 2.30
CA GLN A 394 -5.85 5.91 1.69
C GLN A 394 -6.92 5.59 0.64
N GLU A 395 -7.93 6.44 0.56
CA GLU A 395 -9.00 6.31 -0.44
C GLU A 395 -8.65 7.12 -1.70
N ASP A 396 -9.02 6.59 -2.86
CA ASP A 396 -9.10 7.34 -4.12
C ASP A 396 -10.48 7.14 -4.79
N GLY A 397 -11.52 7.66 -4.14
CA GLY A 397 -12.89 7.62 -4.65
C GLY A 397 -13.36 8.93 -5.28
N GLU A 398 -14.56 8.92 -5.89
CA GLU A 398 -15.19 10.13 -6.48
C GLU A 398 -15.90 11.00 -5.43
N GLN A 399 -15.56 10.81 -4.15
CA GLN A 399 -15.93 11.69 -3.05
C GLN A 399 -17.44 11.82 -2.81
N LYS A 400 -18.20 10.74 -2.99
CA LYS A 400 -19.67 10.76 -2.86
C LYS A 400 -20.13 10.97 -1.41
N GLN A 401 -19.29 10.66 -0.42
CA GLN A 401 -19.61 10.73 1.01
C GLN A 401 -18.75 11.74 1.79
N GLY A 402 -17.85 12.43 1.11
CA GLY A 402 -16.84 13.33 1.64
C GLY A 402 -15.59 13.27 0.77
N ASN A 403 -14.62 14.13 1.02
CA ASN A 403 -13.29 13.99 0.45
C ASN A 403 -12.66 12.67 0.92
N ASN A 404 -11.71 12.16 0.15
CA ASN A 404 -10.95 10.96 0.49
C ASN A 404 -10.22 11.11 1.84
N ASP A 405 -10.24 10.06 2.66
CA ASP A 405 -9.58 10.03 3.97
C ASP A 405 -8.38 9.07 4.00
N ILE A 406 -7.60 9.17 5.08
CA ILE A 406 -6.60 8.16 5.47
C ILE A 406 -7.10 7.46 6.73
N TRP A 407 -7.31 6.16 6.62
CA TRP A 407 -7.83 5.31 7.67
C TRP A 407 -6.71 4.55 8.36
N ALA A 408 -6.72 4.54 9.69
CA ALA A 408 -5.79 3.76 10.50
C ALA A 408 -6.49 2.49 11.01
N CYS A 409 -6.03 1.33 10.55
CA CYS A 409 -6.62 0.03 10.82
C CYS A 409 -5.68 -0.82 11.67
N LEU A 410 -6.17 -1.35 12.78
CA LEU A 410 -5.45 -2.34 13.59
C LEU A 410 -5.80 -3.74 13.10
N GLU A 411 -4.82 -4.61 13.16
CA GLU A 411 -5.06 -6.04 13.08
C GLU A 411 -5.26 -6.58 14.49
N ASP A 412 -6.43 -6.32 15.08
CA ASP A 412 -6.73 -6.89 16.40
C ASP A 412 -7.15 -8.37 16.31
N GLY A 413 -7.46 -8.88 15.11
CA GLY A 413 -7.73 -10.29 14.83
C GLY A 413 -8.81 -10.90 15.73
N ALA A 414 -9.61 -10.06 16.39
CA ALA A 414 -10.51 -10.41 17.46
C ALA A 414 -11.88 -9.72 17.34
N ASP A 415 -12.03 -8.78 16.41
CA ASP A 415 -13.31 -8.27 15.95
C ASP A 415 -14.02 -9.32 15.06
N GLU A 416 -14.50 -10.41 15.68
CA GLU A 416 -15.54 -11.31 15.13
C GLU A 416 -16.95 -10.77 15.38
#